data_AF-A0A285D1W9-F1
#
_entry.id   AF-A0A285D1W9-F1
#
_cell.length_a   1.000
_cell.length_b   1.000
_cell.length_c   1.000
_cell.angle_alpha   90.00
_cell.angle_beta   90.00
_cell.angle_gamma   90.00
#
_symmetry.space_group_name_H-M   'P 1'
#
loop_
_entity.id
_entity.type
_entity.pdbx_description
1 polymer ?
#
loop_
_entity_poly.entity_id
_entity_poly.type
_entity_poly.pdbx_seq_one_letter_code
_entity_poly.pdbx_strand_id
1 'polypeptide(L)'
;MNIAPDAPDENEEDVVLTREEPAGDSGFIKFYGLYWRKDLIEWNARQLLGQPGGWMGKGKVAANFDRRKLQMNFWGQKGVYVLYDDSLHPVYAGQAGLTRRDSAGGQAIGDRLNMHRQGVYRNGWSLFSWFGFMEVDKFNLKTEKDEARRLSPRWEFKAQGESNLNLLLASFEAILIEGFAPRFNARGGDLKKAVLVNQFEN
;
A
#
# COMPACT_ATOMS: atom_id res chain seq x y z
N MET A 1 -10.55 -68.23 -13.13
CA MET A 1 -10.11 -67.03 -12.38
C MET A 1 -9.00 -66.40 -13.20
N ASN A 2 -9.34 -65.39 -14.00
CA ASN A 2 -8.38 -64.60 -14.78
C ASN A 2 -8.32 -63.22 -14.13
N ILE A 3 -7.13 -62.79 -13.71
CA ILE A 3 -6.86 -61.44 -13.22
C ILE A 3 -6.37 -60.65 -14.43
N ALA A 4 -7.15 -59.68 -14.89
CA ALA A 4 -6.70 -58.66 -15.84
C ALA A 4 -5.89 -57.59 -15.09
N PRO A 5 -4.81 -57.03 -15.68
CA PRO A 5 -4.11 -55.90 -15.09
C PRO A 5 -4.84 -54.58 -15.41
N ASP A 6 -4.81 -53.68 -14.42
CA ASP A 6 -5.33 -52.31 -14.44
C ASP A 6 -4.93 -51.54 -15.70
N ALA A 7 -5.92 -50.88 -16.31
CA ALA A 7 -5.70 -49.79 -17.23
C ALA A 7 -5.28 -48.55 -16.42
N PRO A 8 -4.26 -47.77 -16.84
CA PRO A 8 -3.97 -46.50 -16.20
C PRO A 8 -5.05 -45.48 -16.55
N ASP A 9 -5.45 -44.79 -15.48
CA ASP A 9 -6.47 -43.77 -15.33
C ASP A 9 -6.42 -42.66 -16.38
N GLU A 10 -7.61 -42.22 -16.77
CA GLU A 10 -7.86 -41.26 -17.83
C GLU A 10 -7.31 -39.87 -17.45
N ASN A 11 -6.86 -39.14 -18.47
CA ASN A 11 -6.34 -37.79 -18.39
C ASN A 11 -7.22 -36.86 -17.54
N GLU A 12 -6.79 -36.55 -16.31
CA GLU A 12 -7.21 -35.34 -15.60
C GLU A 12 -6.60 -34.15 -16.35
N GLU A 13 -7.32 -33.63 -17.33
CA GLU A 13 -7.06 -32.32 -17.90
C GLU A 13 -7.08 -31.29 -16.76
N ASP A 14 -5.90 -30.76 -16.44
CA ASP A 14 -5.72 -29.57 -15.59
C ASP A 14 -6.60 -28.45 -16.17
N VAL A 15 -7.81 -28.29 -15.63
CA VAL A 15 -8.64 -27.11 -15.91
C VAL A 15 -7.96 -25.93 -15.24
N VAL A 16 -7.05 -25.31 -15.99
CA VAL A 16 -6.44 -24.04 -15.68
C VAL A 16 -7.55 -22.99 -15.67
N LEU A 17 -8.15 -22.75 -14.51
CA LEU A 17 -8.94 -21.55 -14.26
C LEU A 17 -7.99 -20.35 -14.20
N THR A 18 -7.54 -19.91 -15.38
CA THR A 18 -7.07 -18.55 -15.61
C THR A 18 -8.26 -17.62 -15.39
N ARG A 19 -8.35 -17.03 -14.19
CA ARG A 19 -8.96 -15.70 -14.11
C ARG A 19 -8.10 -14.81 -15.00
N GLU A 20 -8.64 -14.40 -16.13
CA GLU A 20 -8.09 -13.31 -16.92
C GLU A 20 -7.98 -12.11 -15.97
N GLU A 21 -6.74 -11.71 -15.62
CA GLU A 21 -6.52 -10.39 -15.07
C GLU A 21 -7.00 -9.43 -16.16
N PRO A 22 -8.00 -8.57 -15.91
CA PRO A 22 -8.52 -7.71 -16.96
C PRO A 22 -7.36 -6.90 -17.53
N ALA A 23 -7.15 -7.01 -18.84
CA ALA A 23 -6.21 -6.18 -19.57
C ALA A 23 -6.70 -4.73 -19.46
N GLY A 24 -6.19 -4.02 -18.47
CA GLY A 24 -6.57 -2.67 -18.12
C GLY A 24 -5.47 -2.02 -17.31
N ASP A 25 -5.32 -0.71 -17.49
CA ASP A 25 -4.29 0.08 -16.80
C ASP A 25 -4.52 -0.03 -15.28
N SER A 26 -3.60 -0.68 -14.57
CA SER A 26 -3.72 -0.84 -13.12
C SER A 26 -3.77 0.55 -12.47
N GLY A 27 -4.81 0.82 -11.68
CA GLY A 27 -5.03 2.13 -11.06
C GLY A 27 -3.83 2.66 -10.27
N PHE A 28 -3.86 3.94 -9.90
CA PHE A 28 -2.70 4.61 -9.27
C PHE A 28 -2.30 4.03 -7.90
N ILE A 29 -3.23 3.41 -7.17
CA ILE A 29 -2.93 2.74 -5.90
C ILE A 29 -2.42 1.33 -6.21
N LYS A 30 -1.16 1.07 -5.85
CA LYS A 30 -0.46 -0.20 -6.12
C LYS A 30 -0.44 -1.10 -4.90
N PHE A 31 -0.30 -0.50 -3.73
CA PHE A 31 -0.34 -1.18 -2.44
C PHE A 31 -1.08 -0.31 -1.44
N TYR A 32 -1.78 -0.94 -0.51
CA TYR A 32 -2.43 -0.24 0.58
C TYR A 32 -2.45 -1.11 1.83
N GLY A 33 -2.51 -0.48 2.99
CA GLY A 33 -2.71 -1.11 4.27
C GLY A 33 -3.74 -0.32 5.06
N LEU A 34 -4.67 -1.01 5.71
CA LEU A 34 -5.77 -0.39 6.44
C LEU A 34 -5.65 -0.66 7.93
N TYR A 35 -5.78 0.40 8.73
CA TYR A 35 -5.86 0.33 10.20
C TYR A 35 -4.71 -0.44 10.85
N TRP A 36 -3.50 -0.26 10.33
CA TRP A 36 -2.29 -0.82 10.91
C TRP A 36 -2.03 -0.17 12.27
N ARG A 37 -1.59 -0.97 13.24
CA ARG A 37 -1.29 -0.47 14.57
C ARG A 37 0.12 0.11 14.62
N LYS A 38 0.23 1.31 15.20
CA LYS A 38 1.50 2.05 15.36
C LYS A 38 2.54 1.30 16.20
N ASP A 39 2.08 0.51 17.18
CA ASP A 39 2.92 -0.25 18.11
C ASP A 39 3.51 -1.53 17.51
N LEU A 40 2.94 -2.03 16.40
CA LEU A 40 3.44 -3.19 15.67
C LEU A 40 4.49 -2.83 14.61
N ILE A 41 4.88 -1.56 14.50
CA ILE A 41 5.85 -1.09 13.50
C ILE A 41 7.25 -1.08 14.09
N GLU A 42 8.21 -1.61 13.32
CA GLU A 42 9.63 -1.61 13.67
C GLU A 42 10.29 -0.28 13.26
N TRP A 43 10.05 0.75 14.06
CA TRP A 43 10.45 2.15 13.76
C TRP A 43 11.97 2.33 13.60
N ASN A 44 12.77 1.71 14.47
CA ASN A 44 14.22 1.87 14.48
C ASN A 44 14.87 1.20 13.26
N ALA A 45 14.31 0.06 12.84
CA ALA A 45 14.74 -0.66 11.64
C ALA A 45 14.16 -0.07 10.34
N ARG A 46 13.31 0.97 10.44
CA ARG A 46 12.60 1.56 9.30
C ARG A 46 11.81 0.51 8.50
N GLN A 47 11.07 -0.32 9.22
CA GLN A 47 10.39 -1.48 8.68
C GLN A 47 8.88 -1.38 8.86
N LEU A 48 8.19 -1.17 7.74
CA LEU A 48 6.74 -1.22 7.62
C LEU A 48 6.37 -2.54 6.94
N LEU A 49 6.46 -3.64 7.69
CA LEU A 49 6.37 -5.00 7.13
C LEU A 49 4.92 -5.41 6.91
N GLY A 50 4.60 -5.78 5.67
CA GLY A 50 3.29 -6.32 5.29
C GLY A 50 3.41 -7.55 4.39
N GLN A 51 2.30 -8.24 4.21
CA GLN A 51 2.18 -9.39 3.29
C GLN A 51 1.27 -8.99 2.13
N PRO A 52 1.79 -8.79 0.90
CA PRO A 52 0.94 -8.49 -0.25
C PRO A 52 0.10 -9.70 -0.64
N GLY A 53 -1.22 -9.58 -0.50
CA GLY A 53 -2.18 -10.58 -0.95
C GLY A 53 -2.00 -10.88 -2.45
N GLY A 54 -2.14 -12.15 -2.85
CA GLY A 54 -2.02 -12.57 -4.25
C GLY A 54 -0.59 -12.81 -4.75
N TRP A 55 0.44 -12.26 -4.09
CA TRP A 55 1.86 -12.49 -4.47
C TRP A 55 2.45 -13.78 -3.90
N MET A 56 1.63 -14.55 -3.18
CA MET A 56 2.03 -15.83 -2.62
C MET A 56 2.20 -16.90 -3.70
N GLY A 57 1.68 -16.77 -4.92
CA GLY A 57 1.68 -17.86 -5.91
C GLY A 57 0.79 -19.05 -5.51
N LYS A 58 0.38 -19.88 -6.47
CA LYS A 58 -0.59 -20.99 -6.27
C LYS A 58 0.11 -22.33 -5.93
N GLY A 59 -0.66 -23.36 -5.52
CA GLY A 59 -0.20 -24.75 -5.37
C GLY A 59 0.28 -25.17 -3.97
N LYS A 60 0.72 -26.43 -3.80
CA LYS A 60 1.11 -27.06 -2.50
C LYS A 60 2.20 -26.31 -1.73
N VAL A 61 3.09 -25.60 -2.44
CA VAL A 61 4.11 -24.73 -1.81
C VAL A 61 3.47 -23.56 -1.04
N ALA A 62 2.22 -23.16 -1.37
CA ALA A 62 1.45 -22.16 -0.61
C ALA A 62 1.05 -22.62 0.78
N ALA A 63 0.69 -23.90 0.92
CA ALA A 63 0.14 -24.42 2.16
C ALA A 63 1.23 -24.61 3.24
N ASN A 64 2.46 -24.91 2.83
CA ASN A 64 3.53 -25.32 3.75
C ASN A 64 4.63 -24.26 3.99
N PHE A 65 4.49 -23.04 3.44
CA PHE A 65 5.50 -21.99 3.60
C PHE A 65 5.30 -21.19 4.89
N ASP A 66 6.37 -20.89 5.63
CA ASP A 66 6.32 -20.02 6.81
C ASP A 66 5.94 -18.59 6.40
N ARG A 67 4.67 -18.26 6.58
CA ARG A 67 4.10 -16.96 6.20
C ARG A 67 4.81 -15.78 6.88
N ARG A 68 5.45 -15.98 8.04
CA ARG A 68 6.25 -14.92 8.70
C ARG A 68 7.44 -14.49 7.86
N LYS A 69 7.93 -15.36 6.96
CA LYS A 69 9.04 -15.07 6.04
C LYS A 69 8.59 -14.39 4.74
N LEU A 70 7.29 -14.22 4.50
CA LEU A 70 6.71 -13.57 3.30
C LEU A 70 6.42 -12.08 3.50
N GLN A 71 7.21 -11.42 4.36
CA GLN A 71 7.07 -10.00 4.62
C GLN A 71 7.86 -9.17 3.61
N MET A 72 7.27 -8.06 3.17
CA MET A 72 7.90 -7.04 2.37
C MET A 72 7.82 -5.70 3.10
N ASN A 73 8.88 -4.89 2.99
CA ASN A 73 8.95 -3.58 3.63
C ASN A 73 8.36 -2.49 2.74
N PHE A 74 7.29 -1.86 3.22
CA PHE A 74 6.59 -0.78 2.51
C PHE A 74 7.02 0.62 2.96
N TRP A 75 8.06 0.75 3.79
CA TRP A 75 8.49 2.03 4.34
C TRP A 75 8.72 3.10 3.27
N GLY A 76 9.35 2.69 2.16
CA GLY A 76 9.74 3.55 1.02
C GLY A 76 8.61 3.94 0.07
N GLN A 77 7.36 3.57 0.36
CA GLN A 77 6.21 3.98 -0.47
C GLN A 77 6.01 5.50 -0.47
N LYS A 78 5.46 6.01 -1.56
CA LYS A 78 4.95 7.38 -1.70
C LYS A 78 3.46 7.31 -1.95
N GLY A 79 2.70 8.25 -1.39
CA GLY A 79 1.25 8.19 -1.43
C GLY A 79 0.60 9.01 -0.33
N VAL A 80 -0.61 8.62 0.08
CA VAL A 80 -1.36 9.30 1.14
C VAL A 80 -1.61 8.36 2.32
N TYR A 81 -1.85 8.93 3.49
CA TYR A 81 -2.15 8.20 4.71
C TYR A 81 -3.18 8.94 5.56
N VAL A 82 -3.87 8.17 6.40
CA VAL A 82 -4.82 8.65 7.41
C VAL A 82 -4.42 8.07 8.75
N LEU A 83 -4.37 8.90 9.78
CA LEU A 83 -4.17 8.51 11.17
C LEU A 83 -5.52 8.47 11.88
N TYR A 84 -5.71 7.49 12.74
CA TYR A 84 -6.93 7.30 13.51
C TYR A 84 -6.63 7.12 15.00
N ASP A 85 -7.57 7.53 15.83
CA ASP A 85 -7.61 7.09 17.23
C ASP A 85 -8.11 5.64 17.35
N ASP A 86 -8.14 5.12 18.57
CA ASP A 86 -8.56 3.74 18.86
C ASP A 86 -10.01 3.44 18.47
N SER A 87 -10.84 4.46 18.33
CA SER A 87 -12.24 4.35 17.90
C SER A 87 -12.42 4.48 16.39
N LEU A 88 -11.34 4.46 15.61
CA LEU A 88 -11.32 4.62 14.16
C LEU A 88 -11.82 5.99 13.66
N HIS A 89 -11.81 7.03 14.50
CA HIS A 89 -12.07 8.37 14.00
C HIS A 89 -10.83 8.92 13.29
N PRO A 90 -10.96 9.46 12.06
CA PRO A 90 -9.85 10.14 11.39
C PRO A 90 -9.40 11.34 12.21
N VAL A 91 -8.11 11.38 12.56
CA VAL A 91 -7.54 12.47 13.35
C VAL A 91 -6.61 13.35 12.53
N TYR A 92 -6.00 12.78 11.50
CA TYR A 92 -5.13 13.48 10.57
C TYR A 92 -5.09 12.76 9.22
N ALA A 93 -5.03 13.51 8.13
CA ALA A 93 -4.73 12.99 6.79
C ALA A 93 -3.56 13.77 6.18
N GLY A 94 -2.71 13.07 5.44
CA GLY A 94 -1.59 13.71 4.76
C GLY A 94 -0.98 12.92 3.62
N GLN A 95 -0.05 13.57 2.90
CA GLN A 95 0.74 12.97 1.82
C GLN A 95 2.20 12.69 2.20
N ALA A 96 2.84 11.81 1.43
CA ALA A 96 4.25 11.47 1.47
C ALA A 96 4.79 11.31 0.04
N GLY A 97 5.92 11.94 -0.26
CA GLY A 97 6.61 11.79 -1.54
C GLY A 97 6.65 13.04 -2.40
N LEU A 98 6.10 14.17 -1.91
CA LEU A 98 6.13 15.46 -2.61
C LEU A 98 7.58 15.92 -2.82
N THR A 99 8.00 15.97 -4.09
CA THR A 99 9.32 16.49 -4.50
C THR A 99 9.20 18.00 -4.71
N ARG A 100 10.00 18.79 -3.99
CA ARG A 100 10.19 20.24 -4.24
C ARG A 100 11.38 20.46 -5.18
N ARG A 101 11.45 21.64 -5.82
CA ARG A 101 12.47 22.01 -6.84
C ARG A 101 13.93 21.76 -6.41
N ASP A 102 14.18 21.70 -5.11
CA ASP A 102 15.48 21.62 -4.45
C ASP A 102 15.64 20.37 -3.55
N SER A 103 14.66 19.46 -3.53
CA SER A 103 14.70 18.26 -2.69
C SER A 103 14.69 17.01 -3.56
N ALA A 104 15.76 16.21 -3.50
CA ALA A 104 15.75 14.90 -4.16
C ALA A 104 14.83 13.93 -3.40
N GLY A 105 13.85 13.36 -4.08
CA GLY A 105 13.19 12.12 -3.65
C GLY A 105 11.99 12.24 -2.70
N GLY A 106 11.74 13.37 -2.04
CA GLY A 106 10.60 13.53 -1.10
C GLY A 106 10.64 12.55 0.10
N GLN A 107 9.83 12.79 1.14
CA GLN A 107 9.76 11.87 2.29
C GLN A 107 8.86 10.66 1.98
N ALA A 108 9.25 9.45 2.37
CA ALA A 108 8.40 8.27 2.22
C ALA A 108 7.31 8.19 3.28
N ILE A 109 6.32 7.31 3.09
CA ILE A 109 5.21 7.10 4.04
C ILE A 109 5.75 6.76 5.42
N GLY A 110 6.70 5.84 5.52
CA GLY A 110 7.30 5.46 6.81
C GLY A 110 7.98 6.64 7.52
N ASP A 111 8.65 7.51 6.76
CA ASP A 111 9.28 8.72 7.32
C ASP A 111 8.25 9.68 7.92
N ARG A 112 7.15 9.93 7.19
CA ARG A 112 6.08 10.82 7.64
C ARG A 112 5.37 10.27 8.88
N LEU A 113 5.08 8.97 8.90
CA LEU A 113 4.49 8.30 10.06
C LEU A 113 5.41 8.39 11.29
N ASN A 114 6.72 8.19 11.11
CA ASN A 114 7.69 8.30 12.21
C ASN A 114 7.78 9.73 12.76
N MET A 115 7.69 10.75 11.89
CA MET A 115 7.60 12.15 12.34
C MET A 115 6.34 12.38 13.20
N HIS A 116 5.18 11.88 12.77
CA HIS A 116 3.94 12.00 13.56
C HIS A 116 3.98 11.26 14.89
N ARG A 117 4.73 10.15 14.96
CA ARG A 117 4.99 9.43 16.21
C ARG A 117 5.79 10.27 17.20
N GLN A 118 6.62 11.19 16.73
CA GLN A 118 7.49 12.02 17.58
C GLN A 118 6.90 13.41 17.84
N GLY A 119 5.88 13.81 17.09
CA GLY A 119 5.29 15.15 17.14
C GLY A 119 4.38 15.42 18.34
N VAL A 120 3.78 16.62 18.32
CA VAL A 120 2.90 17.14 19.37
C VAL A 120 1.66 16.27 19.56
N TYR A 121 1.11 15.72 18.47
CA TYR A 121 -0.10 14.88 18.49
C TYR A 121 0.19 13.37 18.51
N ARG A 122 1.38 12.95 18.93
CA ARG A 122 1.81 11.54 18.94
C ARG A 122 0.88 10.58 19.69
N ASN A 123 0.17 11.07 20.70
CA ASN A 123 -0.78 10.29 21.51
C ASN A 123 -2.21 10.38 20.96
N GLY A 124 -2.46 11.21 19.96
CA GLY A 124 -3.78 11.40 19.38
C GLY A 124 -4.18 10.33 18.35
N TRP A 125 -3.28 9.38 18.07
CA TRP A 125 -3.50 8.30 17.10
C TRP A 125 -2.77 7.01 17.52
N SER A 126 -3.32 5.88 17.13
CA SER A 126 -2.81 4.53 17.39
C SER A 126 -2.89 3.63 16.15
N LEU A 127 -3.75 3.99 15.21
CA LEU A 127 -4.01 3.27 13.98
C LEU A 127 -3.72 4.16 12.77
N PHE A 128 -3.36 3.55 11.64
CA PHE A 128 -3.18 4.29 10.39
C PHE A 128 -3.51 3.44 9.18
N SER A 129 -4.02 4.10 8.14
CA SER A 129 -4.19 3.54 6.81
C SER A 129 -3.26 4.27 5.85
N TRP A 130 -2.75 3.57 4.84
CA TRP A 130 -1.85 4.12 3.85
C TRP A 130 -2.15 3.56 2.47
N PHE A 131 -1.96 4.40 1.45
CA PHE A 131 -2.26 4.09 0.04
C PHE A 131 -1.06 4.54 -0.80
N GLY A 132 -0.28 3.57 -1.26
CA GLY A 132 0.97 3.77 -1.97
C GLY A 132 0.80 3.72 -3.49
N PHE A 133 1.53 4.59 -4.18
CA PHE A 133 1.52 4.75 -5.63
C PHE A 133 2.73 4.10 -6.31
N MET A 134 3.68 3.57 -5.54
CA MET A 134 4.92 3.04 -6.07
C MET A 134 4.78 1.55 -6.38
N GLU A 135 5.32 1.14 -7.51
CA GLU A 135 5.46 -0.25 -7.95
C GLU A 135 6.85 -0.78 -7.63
N VAL A 136 6.94 -2.11 -7.57
CA VAL A 136 8.19 -2.87 -7.64
C VAL A 136 8.00 -3.92 -8.72
N ASP A 137 9.08 -4.36 -9.34
CA ASP A 137 9.00 -5.47 -10.29
C ASP A 137 8.35 -6.69 -9.60
N LYS A 138 7.40 -7.34 -10.28
CA LYS A 138 6.70 -8.50 -9.72
C LYS A 138 7.71 -9.64 -9.54
N PHE A 139 7.78 -10.20 -8.34
CA PHE A 139 8.52 -11.43 -8.07
C PHE A 139 7.74 -12.33 -7.13
N ASN A 140 8.01 -13.65 -7.19
CA ASN A 140 7.36 -14.63 -6.33
C ASN A 140 8.03 -14.63 -4.95
N LEU A 141 7.30 -14.15 -3.93
CA LEU A 141 7.82 -14.02 -2.57
C LEU A 141 8.24 -15.35 -1.93
N LYS A 142 7.72 -16.49 -2.39
CA LYS A 142 8.13 -17.82 -1.87
C LYS A 142 9.49 -18.26 -2.39
N THR A 143 9.79 -17.90 -3.63
CA THR A 143 11.03 -18.30 -4.30
C THR A 143 12.09 -17.23 -4.23
N GLU A 144 11.74 -16.02 -3.77
CA GLU A 144 12.69 -14.95 -3.57
C GLU A 144 13.59 -15.27 -2.37
N LYS A 145 14.83 -15.64 -2.70
CA LYS A 145 15.87 -15.99 -1.72
C LYS A 145 16.61 -14.74 -1.24
N ASP A 146 16.51 -13.63 -1.96
CA ASP A 146 17.14 -12.38 -1.59
C ASP A 146 16.27 -11.62 -0.59
N GLU A 147 16.69 -11.67 0.67
CA GLU A 147 16.07 -10.90 1.75
C GLU A 147 16.19 -9.39 1.54
N ALA A 148 17.25 -8.91 0.88
CA ALA A 148 17.43 -7.49 0.60
C ALA A 148 16.36 -6.96 -0.36
N ARG A 149 15.93 -7.76 -1.34
CA ARG A 149 14.82 -7.38 -2.24
C ARG A 149 13.49 -7.21 -1.51
N ARG A 150 13.26 -7.98 -0.44
CA ARG A 150 12.03 -7.89 0.37
C ARG A 150 12.08 -6.79 1.42
N LEU A 151 13.23 -6.61 2.08
CA LEU A 151 13.38 -5.64 3.18
C LEU A 151 13.82 -4.25 2.72
N SER A 152 14.42 -4.16 1.54
CA SER A 152 14.88 -2.93 0.88
C SER A 152 14.46 -2.89 -0.60
N PRO A 153 13.15 -3.02 -0.91
CA PRO A 153 12.67 -2.99 -2.30
C PRO A 153 12.96 -1.64 -2.97
N ARG A 154 13.31 -1.70 -4.25
CA ARG A 154 13.42 -0.53 -5.11
C ARG A 154 12.03 -0.13 -5.62
N TRP A 155 11.50 0.94 -5.06
CA TRP A 155 10.18 1.48 -5.40
C TRP A 155 10.27 2.47 -6.57
N GLU A 156 9.37 2.33 -7.54
CA GLU A 156 9.31 3.17 -8.73
C GLU A 156 7.90 3.69 -9.02
N PHE A 157 7.79 4.94 -9.47
CA PHE A 157 6.53 5.48 -9.96
C PHE A 157 6.52 5.43 -11.49
N LYS A 158 5.73 4.51 -12.07
CA LYS A 158 5.73 4.26 -13.53
C LYS A 158 4.81 5.19 -14.32
N ALA A 159 3.87 5.88 -13.67
CA ALA A 159 2.91 6.74 -14.35
C ALA A 159 3.50 8.13 -14.69
N GLN A 160 4.14 8.26 -15.85
CA GLN A 160 4.45 9.53 -16.54
C GLN A 160 4.98 10.70 -15.67
N GLY A 161 6.05 10.49 -14.88
CA GLY A 161 6.89 11.56 -14.34
C GLY A 161 6.46 12.22 -13.00
N GLU A 162 7.39 12.96 -12.39
CA GLU A 162 7.25 13.51 -11.02
C GLU A 162 6.13 14.54 -10.85
N SER A 163 5.82 15.32 -11.90
CA SER A 163 4.73 16.29 -11.87
C SER A 163 3.37 15.60 -11.65
N ASN A 164 3.18 14.42 -12.25
CA ASN A 164 1.97 13.63 -12.10
C ASN A 164 1.85 13.04 -10.70
N LEU A 165 2.96 12.58 -10.13
CA LEU A 165 3.00 12.13 -8.74
C LEU A 165 2.59 13.26 -7.78
N ASN A 166 3.17 14.46 -7.94
CA ASN A 166 2.85 15.60 -7.09
C ASN A 166 1.37 16.01 -7.20
N LEU A 167 0.78 15.95 -8.41
CA LEU A 167 -0.64 16.22 -8.60
C LEU A 167 -1.52 15.18 -7.91
N LEU A 168 -1.21 13.88 -8.08
CA LEU A 168 -1.95 12.80 -7.40
C LEU A 168 -1.89 12.93 -5.89
N LEU A 169 -0.69 13.18 -5.33
CA LEU A 169 -0.53 13.35 -3.89
C LEU A 169 -1.36 14.52 -3.35
N ALA A 170 -1.34 15.67 -4.04
CA ALA A 170 -2.14 16.83 -3.66
C ALA A 170 -3.66 16.55 -3.77
N SER A 171 -4.11 15.93 -4.86
CA SER A 171 -5.52 15.62 -5.08
C SER A 171 -6.07 14.62 -4.06
N PHE A 172 -5.35 13.53 -3.80
CA PHE A 172 -5.79 12.53 -2.82
C PHE A 172 -5.72 13.07 -1.38
N GLU A 173 -4.69 13.84 -1.01
CA GLU A 173 -4.65 14.50 0.30
C GLU A 173 -5.84 15.44 0.47
N ALA A 174 -6.16 16.23 -0.55
CA ALA A 174 -7.27 17.16 -0.48
C ALA A 174 -8.62 16.44 -0.29
N ILE A 175 -8.87 15.36 -1.03
CA ILE A 175 -10.09 14.55 -0.84
C ILE A 175 -10.18 14.02 0.60
N LEU A 176 -9.08 13.52 1.16
CA LEU A 176 -9.08 12.99 2.52
C LEU A 176 -9.30 14.07 3.58
N ILE A 177 -8.72 15.27 3.39
CA ILE A 177 -8.89 16.39 4.32
C ILE A 177 -10.32 16.91 4.28
N GLU A 178 -10.85 17.21 3.09
CA GLU A 178 -12.18 17.80 2.95
C GLU A 178 -13.28 16.78 3.26
N GLY A 179 -13.09 15.51 2.89
CA GLY A 179 -14.08 14.46 3.10
C GLY A 179 -14.17 13.97 4.55
N PHE A 180 -13.08 13.99 5.30
CA PHE A 180 -13.08 13.54 6.70
C PHE A 180 -13.02 14.67 7.74
N ALA A 181 -12.67 15.89 7.34
CA ALA A 181 -12.42 17.03 8.23
C ALA A 181 -11.64 16.65 9.52
N PRO A 182 -10.44 16.02 9.41
CA PRO A 182 -9.77 15.48 10.58
C PRO A 182 -9.34 16.58 11.55
N ARG A 183 -9.58 16.38 12.86
CA ARG A 183 -9.38 17.40 13.90
C ARG A 183 -7.97 17.99 14.02
N PHE A 184 -6.93 17.29 13.56
CA PHE A 184 -5.53 17.78 13.62
C PHE A 184 -5.02 18.34 12.29
N ASN A 185 -5.85 18.36 11.22
CA ASN A 185 -5.53 19.09 10.00
C ASN A 185 -5.85 20.58 10.20
N ALA A 186 -4.82 21.40 10.41
CA ALA A 186 -4.98 22.84 10.59
C ALA A 186 -5.25 23.61 9.28
N ARG A 187 -5.03 22.97 8.12
CA ARG A 187 -5.23 23.54 6.79
C ARG A 187 -6.16 22.64 5.98
N GLY A 188 -6.94 23.24 5.09
CA GLY A 188 -7.69 22.54 4.05
C GLY A 188 -6.77 21.86 3.02
N GLY A 189 -7.39 21.08 2.15
CA GLY A 189 -6.73 20.42 1.02
C GLY A 189 -6.19 21.40 -0.02
N ASP A 190 -5.11 21.03 -0.72
CA ASP A 190 -4.60 21.80 -1.86
C ASP A 190 -5.45 21.55 -3.12
N LEU A 191 -6.63 22.18 -3.17
CA LEU A 191 -7.62 22.07 -4.24
C LEU A 191 -7.37 23.10 -5.37
N LYS A 192 -6.22 23.01 -6.05
CA LYS A 192 -5.85 23.99 -7.09
C LYS A 192 -6.92 24.13 -8.17
N LYS A 193 -7.44 25.35 -8.33
CA LYS A 193 -8.45 25.73 -9.34
C LYS A 193 -9.79 25.00 -9.21
N ALA A 194 -10.02 24.25 -8.13
CA ALA A 194 -11.33 23.63 -7.91
C ALA A 194 -12.36 24.69 -7.57
N VAL A 195 -13.60 24.45 -7.97
CA VAL A 195 -14.76 25.28 -7.61
C VAL A 195 -15.63 24.46 -6.66
N LEU A 196 -15.88 24.99 -5.46
CA LEU A 196 -16.82 24.40 -4.52
C LEU A 196 -18.24 24.57 -5.06
N VAL A 197 -19.00 23.48 -5.08
CA VAL A 197 -20.42 23.49 -5.45
C VAL A 197 -21.23 23.22 -4.18
N ASN A 198 -22.12 24.14 -3.83
CA ASN A 198 -23.01 23.99 -2.68
C ASN A 198 -24.28 23.25 -3.07
N GLN A 199 -24.86 22.52 -2.11
CA GLN A 199 -26.18 21.94 -2.28
C GLN A 199 -27.20 23.07 -2.49
N PHE A 200 -28.06 22.91 -3.49
CA PHE A 200 -29.20 23.78 -3.68
C PHE A 200 -30.28 23.41 -2.65
N GLU A 201 -30.66 24.37 -1.80
CA GLU A 201 -31.75 24.24 -0.82
C GLU A 201 -32.97 25.02 -1.34
N ASN A 202 -34.13 24.34 -1.43
CA ASN A 202 -35.42 24.92 -1.82
C ASN A 202 -36.23 25.35 -0.60
#